data_AF-B2FYK9-F1
#
_entry.id   AF-B2FYK9-F1
#
_cell.length_a   1.000
_cell.length_b   1.000
_cell.length_c   1.000
_cell.angle_alpha   90.00
_cell.angle_beta   90.00
_cell.angle_gamma   90.00
#
_symmetry.space_group_name_H-M   'P 1'
#
loop_
_entity.id
_entity.type
_entity.pdbx_description
1 polymer ?
#
loop_
_entity_poly.entity_id
_entity_poly.type
_entity_poly.pdbx_seq_one_letter_code
_entity_poly.pdbx_strand_id
1 'polypeptide(L)'
;TDAIHANHAQMKEDMQLLVRKFIDAQTQSNKALIEAANANQAKMKEEIQLLARKYIDQQTETFETNNAQMREEIQQLASKKDLARFMTISGLNLHSISFESCKENILKRSGQYLIQPTENNKPFRGYCEQTAFGGGWLVFQYRYDGSVDFYRNWAEYRNGFGSMDGEFWLGLEHLHRITSARKHELLV
;
A
#
# COMPACT_ATOMS: atom_id res chain seq x y z
N THR A 1 65.91 70.91 9.86
CA THR A 1 64.58 70.71 10.48
C THR A 1 63.62 70.02 9.50
N ASP A 2 63.56 70.44 8.23
CA ASP A 2 62.63 69.88 7.24
C ASP A 2 62.91 68.41 6.82
N ALA A 3 64.18 68.04 6.63
CA ALA A 3 64.54 66.66 6.26
C ALA A 3 64.19 65.61 7.34
N ILE A 4 64.22 66.00 8.62
CA ILE A 4 63.86 65.13 9.74
C ILE A 4 62.34 64.92 9.79
N HIS A 5 61.56 65.97 9.51
CA HIS A 5 60.10 65.88 9.42
C HIS A 5 59.66 65.02 8.22
N ALA A 6 60.32 65.15 7.07
CA ALA A 6 60.07 64.31 5.89
C ALA A 6 60.39 62.83 6.16
N ASN A 7 61.53 62.52 6.79
CA ASN A 7 61.88 61.14 7.15
C ASN A 7 60.90 60.52 8.17
N HIS A 8 60.42 61.32 9.14
CA HIS A 8 59.43 60.85 10.11
C HIS A 8 58.05 60.59 9.46
N ALA A 9 57.64 61.43 8.51
CA ALA A 9 56.42 61.23 7.73
C ALA A 9 56.52 59.96 6.85
N GLN A 10 57.65 59.76 6.15
CA GLN A 10 57.90 58.57 5.34
C GLN A 10 57.85 57.29 6.18
N MET A 11 58.51 57.29 7.34
CA MET A 11 58.51 56.15 8.25
C MET A 11 57.10 55.80 8.77
N LYS A 12 56.25 56.82 8.97
CA LYS A 12 54.84 56.62 9.36
C LYS A 12 54.02 55.99 8.23
N GLU A 13 54.23 56.41 6.98
CA GLU A 13 53.58 55.81 5.80
C GLU A 13 54.05 54.37 5.56
N ASP A 14 55.35 54.10 5.67
CA ASP A 14 55.91 52.76 5.51
C ASP A 14 55.38 51.79 6.58
N MET A 15 55.29 52.26 7.84
CA MET A 15 54.70 51.48 8.92
C MET A 15 53.20 51.21 8.68
N GLN A 16 52.44 52.20 8.22
CA GLN A 16 51.03 52.01 7.85
C GLN A 16 50.86 51.02 6.69
N LEU A 17 51.74 51.07 5.69
CA LEU A 17 51.76 50.13 4.57
C LEU A 17 52.08 48.71 5.05
N LEU A 18 53.02 48.55 5.98
CA LEU A 18 53.40 47.25 6.56
C LEU A 18 52.23 46.65 7.35
N VAL A 19 51.57 47.45 8.18
CA VAL A 19 50.37 47.04 8.95
C VAL A 19 49.25 46.62 8.00
N ARG A 20 49.01 47.38 6.92
CA ARG A 20 47.98 47.04 5.94
C ARG A 20 48.28 45.73 5.21
N LYS A 21 49.52 45.54 4.74
CA LYS A 21 49.97 44.29 4.12
C LYS A 21 49.83 43.09 5.06
N PHE A 22 50.13 43.28 6.34
CA PHE A 22 49.96 42.23 7.35
C PHE A 22 48.48 41.86 7.55
N ILE A 23 47.60 42.86 7.67
CA ILE A 23 46.15 42.65 7.79
C ILE A 23 45.59 41.95 6.55
N ASP A 24 46.00 42.38 5.35
CA ASP A 24 45.53 41.78 4.09
C ASP A 24 45.98 40.32 3.98
N ALA A 25 47.26 40.03 4.28
CA ALA A 25 47.78 38.67 4.29
C ALA A 25 47.06 37.78 5.32
N GLN A 26 46.81 38.29 6.53
CA GLN A 26 46.07 37.56 7.57
C GLN A 26 44.61 37.33 7.15
N THR A 27 43.98 38.31 6.51
CA THR A 27 42.60 38.22 6.02
C THR A 27 42.48 37.16 4.92
N GLN A 28 43.44 37.14 3.99
CA GLN A 28 43.49 36.14 2.93
C GLN A 28 43.74 34.73 3.48
N SER A 29 44.64 34.59 4.47
CA SER A 29 44.89 33.34 5.17
C SER A 29 43.64 32.83 5.88
N ASN A 30 42.98 33.69 6.66
CA ASN A 30 41.74 33.35 7.38
C ASN A 30 40.62 32.96 6.40
N LYS A 31 40.49 33.66 5.27
CA LYS A 31 39.51 33.33 4.23
C LYS A 31 39.76 31.94 3.62
N ALA A 32 41.01 31.63 3.28
CA ALA A 32 41.37 30.32 2.73
C ALA A 32 41.06 29.19 3.73
N LEU A 33 41.31 29.41 5.03
CA LEU A 33 40.96 28.45 6.08
C LEU A 33 39.45 28.21 6.19
N ILE A 34 38.64 29.26 6.09
CA ILE A 34 37.17 29.14 6.12
C ILE A 34 36.65 28.38 4.89
N GLU A 35 37.18 28.67 3.71
CA GLU A 35 36.80 27.97 2.48
C GLU A 35 37.17 26.48 2.55
N ALA A 36 38.35 26.15 3.06
CA ALA A 36 38.76 24.76 3.28
C ALA A 36 37.86 24.05 4.32
N ALA A 37 37.52 24.73 5.42
CA ALA A 37 36.62 24.19 6.45
C ALA A 37 35.22 23.92 5.88
N ASN A 38 34.67 24.84 5.09
CA ASN A 38 33.36 24.68 4.45
C ASN A 38 33.37 23.52 3.42
N ALA A 39 34.43 23.40 2.63
CA ALA A 39 34.59 22.30 1.69
C ALA A 39 34.68 20.94 2.40
N ASN A 40 35.42 20.88 3.52
CA ASN A 40 35.49 19.67 4.35
C ASN A 40 34.15 19.33 4.99
N GLN A 41 33.41 20.33 5.47
CA GLN A 41 32.05 20.13 6.01
C GLN A 41 31.09 19.60 4.94
N ALA A 42 31.16 20.11 3.71
CA ALA A 42 30.34 19.63 2.59
C ALA A 42 30.63 18.16 2.28
N LYS A 43 31.91 17.77 2.19
CA LYS A 43 32.31 16.36 1.98
C LYS A 43 31.82 15.45 3.10
N MET A 44 32.01 15.86 4.35
CA MET A 44 31.56 15.08 5.51
C MET A 44 30.04 14.91 5.51
N LYS A 45 29.28 15.94 5.09
CA LYS A 45 27.82 15.86 4.97
C LYS A 45 27.39 14.85 3.90
N GLU A 46 28.06 14.82 2.75
CA GLU A 46 27.77 13.84 1.69
C GLU A 46 28.06 12.41 2.13
N GLU A 47 29.17 12.18 2.83
CA GLU A 47 29.52 10.85 3.38
C GLU A 47 28.49 10.37 4.41
N ILE A 48 28.08 11.24 5.33
CA ILE A 48 27.04 10.92 6.32
C ILE A 48 25.71 10.58 5.61
N GLN A 49 25.33 11.35 4.60
CA GLN A 49 24.12 11.07 3.82
C GLN A 49 24.21 9.76 3.02
N LEU A 50 25.39 9.42 2.51
CA LEU A 50 25.60 8.17 1.79
C LEU A 50 25.51 6.97 2.74
N LEU A 51 26.12 7.07 3.93
CA LEU A 51 26.04 6.04 4.96
C LEU A 51 24.60 5.83 5.44
N ALA A 52 23.86 6.92 5.66
CA ALA A 52 22.46 6.85 6.05
C ALA A 52 21.60 6.13 5.01
N ARG A 53 21.80 6.41 3.71
CA ARG A 53 21.10 5.72 2.62
C ARG A 53 21.41 4.23 2.57
N LYS A 54 22.69 3.87 2.59
CA LYS A 54 23.12 2.46 2.59
C LYS A 54 22.51 1.66 3.74
N TYR A 55 22.46 2.26 4.94
CA TYR A 55 21.85 1.61 6.09
C TYR A 55 20.34 1.39 5.89
N ILE A 56 19.62 2.39 5.38
CA ILE A 56 18.18 2.27 5.09
C ILE A 56 17.95 1.16 4.05
N ASP A 57 18.69 1.17 2.94
CA ASP A 57 18.53 0.17 1.87
C ASP A 57 18.76 -1.25 2.41
N GLN A 58 19.79 -1.43 3.24
CA GLN A 58 20.07 -2.71 3.89
C GLN A 58 18.95 -3.16 4.84
N GLN A 59 18.38 -2.23 5.62
CA GLN A 59 17.25 -2.53 6.52
C GLN A 59 15.99 -2.90 5.73
N THR A 60 15.72 -2.20 4.62
CA THR A 60 14.58 -2.50 3.75
C THR A 60 14.68 -3.88 3.13
N GLU A 61 15.84 -4.26 2.58
CA GLU A 61 16.06 -5.60 2.01
C GLU A 61 15.86 -6.70 3.06
N THR A 62 16.36 -6.49 4.28
CA THR A 62 16.17 -7.42 5.40
C THR A 62 14.70 -7.57 5.77
N PHE A 63 13.97 -6.45 5.84
CA PHE A 63 12.54 -6.44 6.14
C PHE A 63 11.72 -7.14 5.05
N GLU A 64 12.03 -6.90 3.78
CA GLU A 64 11.37 -7.55 2.64
C GLU A 64 11.60 -9.06 2.67
N THR A 65 12.83 -9.50 2.93
CA THR A 65 13.18 -10.93 3.05
C THR A 65 12.41 -11.60 4.19
N ASN A 66 12.40 -10.98 5.37
CA ASN A 66 11.67 -11.51 6.53
C ASN A 66 10.16 -11.58 6.27
N ASN A 67 9.58 -10.58 5.59
CA ASN A 67 8.17 -10.61 5.23
C ASN A 67 7.84 -11.69 4.19
N ALA A 68 8.71 -11.91 3.21
CA ALA A 68 8.55 -12.97 2.22
C ALA A 68 8.56 -14.34 2.90
N GLN A 69 9.52 -14.57 3.81
CA GLN A 69 9.59 -15.80 4.60
C GLN A 69 8.34 -15.99 5.45
N MET A 70 7.89 -14.96 6.16
CA MET A 70 6.69 -15.03 6.99
C MET A 70 5.43 -15.35 6.16
N ARG A 71 5.33 -14.82 4.93
CA ARG A 71 4.23 -15.17 4.00
C ARG A 71 4.27 -16.64 3.62
N GLU A 72 5.45 -17.18 3.34
CA GLU A 72 5.63 -18.61 3.01
C GLU A 72 5.24 -19.51 4.20
N GLU A 73 5.65 -19.16 5.42
CA GLU A 73 5.28 -19.89 6.64
C GLU A 73 3.76 -19.87 6.90
N ILE A 74 3.10 -18.72 6.73
CA ILE A 74 1.64 -18.59 6.83
C ILE A 74 0.95 -19.49 5.80
N GLN A 75 1.45 -19.54 4.56
CA GLN A 75 0.89 -20.39 3.52
C GLN A 75 1.00 -21.88 3.85
N GLN A 76 2.09 -22.30 4.50
CA GLN A 76 2.26 -23.69 4.92
C GLN A 76 1.34 -24.08 6.10
N LEU A 77 1.09 -23.17 7.05
CA LEU A 77 0.19 -23.42 8.18
C LEU A 77 -1.30 -23.40 7.80
N ALA A 78 -1.66 -22.67 6.74
CA ALA A 78 -3.04 -22.45 6.33
C ALA A 78 -3.31 -22.93 4.91
N SER A 79 -2.93 -24.18 4.58
CA SER A 79 -3.33 -24.74 3.29
C SER A 79 -4.86 -24.69 3.15
N LYS A 80 -5.39 -24.42 1.95
CA LYS A 80 -6.86 -24.39 1.70
C LYS A 80 -7.57 -25.66 2.20
N LYS A 81 -6.83 -26.79 2.23
CA LYS A 81 -7.30 -28.09 2.73
C LYS A 81 -7.34 -28.16 4.26
N ASP A 82 -6.41 -27.52 4.95
CA ASP A 82 -6.40 -27.42 6.42
C ASP A 82 -7.45 -26.44 6.93
N LEU A 83 -7.71 -25.35 6.21
CA LEU A 83 -8.86 -24.47 6.46
C LEU A 83 -10.19 -25.22 6.31
N ALA A 84 -10.37 -26.00 5.23
CA ALA A 84 -11.56 -26.83 5.04
C ALA A 84 -11.72 -27.88 6.15
N ARG A 85 -10.61 -28.50 6.58
CA ARG A 85 -10.59 -29.52 7.63
C ARG A 85 -10.88 -28.92 9.00
N PHE A 86 -10.27 -27.79 9.34
CA PHE A 86 -10.50 -27.05 10.58
C PHE A 86 -11.94 -26.58 10.68
N MET A 87 -12.52 -26.02 9.61
CA MET A 87 -13.94 -25.63 9.57
C MET A 87 -14.89 -26.79 9.85
N THR A 88 -14.58 -27.98 9.32
CA THR A 88 -15.41 -29.18 9.50
C THR A 88 -15.34 -29.71 10.93
N ILE A 89 -14.18 -29.57 11.60
CA ILE A 89 -13.94 -30.11 12.96
C ILE A 89 -14.39 -29.12 14.04
N SER A 90 -14.16 -27.82 13.85
CA SER A 90 -14.36 -26.79 14.88
C SER A 90 -15.78 -26.23 14.95
N GLY A 91 -16.62 -26.46 13.94
CA GLY A 91 -17.97 -25.89 13.89
C GLY A 91 -18.01 -24.35 13.85
N LEU A 92 -16.87 -23.71 13.53
CA LEU A 92 -16.77 -22.25 13.43
C LEU A 92 -17.66 -21.75 12.31
N ASN A 93 -18.58 -20.85 12.65
CA ASN A 93 -19.54 -20.31 11.70
C ASN A 93 -18.86 -19.27 10.80
N LEU A 94 -18.41 -19.72 9.64
CA LEU A 94 -17.56 -19.01 8.70
C LEU A 94 -18.28 -17.91 7.90
N HIS A 95 -19.15 -17.15 8.55
CA HIS A 95 -19.79 -16.00 7.93
C HIS A 95 -18.83 -14.84 7.65
N SER A 96 -17.56 -14.93 8.10
CA SER A 96 -16.53 -13.91 7.94
C SER A 96 -15.55 -14.15 6.80
N ILE A 97 -15.47 -15.36 6.23
CA ILE A 97 -14.57 -15.64 5.10
C ILE A 97 -15.33 -15.44 3.79
N SER A 98 -14.77 -14.59 2.93
CA SER A 98 -15.24 -14.37 1.58
C SER A 98 -14.61 -15.39 0.60
N PHE A 99 -15.39 -15.76 -0.41
CA PHE A 99 -14.92 -16.56 -1.53
C PHE A 99 -14.92 -15.71 -2.79
N GLU A 100 -13.96 -15.97 -3.67
CA GLU A 100 -13.90 -15.35 -5.00
C GLU A 100 -15.14 -15.64 -5.85
N SER A 101 -15.69 -16.85 -5.72
CA SER A 101 -16.88 -17.31 -6.41
C SER A 101 -17.51 -18.50 -5.67
N CYS A 102 -18.76 -18.82 -6.00
CA CYS A 102 -19.40 -20.03 -5.51
C CYS A 102 -18.66 -21.30 -5.96
N LYS A 103 -17.97 -21.29 -7.10
CA LYS A 103 -17.17 -22.42 -7.57
C LYS A 103 -15.96 -22.70 -6.66
N GLU A 104 -15.34 -21.66 -6.12
CA GLU A 104 -14.22 -21.73 -5.16
C GLU A 104 -14.66 -22.04 -3.72
N ASN A 105 -15.96 -22.05 -3.44
CA ASN A 105 -16.46 -22.38 -2.11
C ASN A 105 -16.14 -23.85 -1.77
N ILE A 106 -15.32 -24.03 -0.73
CA ILE A 106 -14.82 -25.33 -0.26
C ILE A 106 -15.87 -26.16 0.47
N LEU A 107 -16.94 -25.53 0.97
CA LEU A 107 -17.97 -26.21 1.75
C LEU A 107 -18.91 -27.03 0.87
N LYS A 108 -19.03 -26.69 -0.43
CA LYS A 108 -19.85 -27.40 -1.42
C LYS A 108 -21.28 -27.69 -0.94
N ARG A 109 -21.85 -26.77 -0.17
CA ARG A 109 -23.24 -26.79 0.31
C ARG A 109 -23.98 -25.57 -0.21
N SER A 110 -25.24 -25.74 -0.61
CA SER A 110 -26.06 -24.60 -1.00
C SER A 110 -26.34 -23.71 0.20
N GLY A 111 -26.34 -22.40 0.00
CA GLY A 111 -26.58 -21.44 1.07
C GLY A 111 -25.97 -20.07 0.83
N GLN A 112 -26.13 -19.19 1.82
CA GLN A 112 -25.62 -17.82 1.77
C GLN A 112 -24.14 -17.76 2.19
N TYR A 113 -23.33 -17.07 1.40
CA TYR A 113 -21.89 -16.89 1.65
C TYR A 113 -21.45 -15.46 1.33
N LEU A 114 -20.32 -15.03 1.89
CA LEU A 114 -19.67 -13.80 1.44
C LEU A 114 -18.91 -14.06 0.13
N ILE A 115 -19.16 -13.22 -0.86
CA ILE A 115 -18.55 -13.24 -2.18
C ILE A 115 -17.73 -11.96 -2.36
N GLN A 116 -16.49 -12.13 -2.81
CA GLN A 116 -15.55 -11.06 -3.09
C GLN A 116 -14.84 -11.36 -4.42
N PRO A 117 -15.37 -10.89 -5.56
CA PRO A 117 -14.85 -11.25 -6.88
C PRO A 117 -13.37 -10.92 -7.10
N THR A 118 -12.90 -9.82 -6.50
CA THR A 118 -11.48 -9.40 -6.51
C THR A 118 -11.10 -8.81 -5.14
N GLU A 119 -9.81 -8.81 -4.79
CA GLU A 119 -9.30 -8.27 -3.52
C GLU A 119 -9.70 -6.80 -3.28
N ASN A 120 -9.84 -6.03 -4.37
CA ASN A 120 -10.23 -4.61 -4.33
C ASN A 120 -11.73 -4.38 -4.11
N ASN A 121 -12.56 -5.43 -4.17
CA ASN A 121 -14.00 -5.31 -3.94
C ASN A 121 -14.35 -5.51 -2.48
N LYS A 122 -15.30 -4.73 -1.97
CA LYS A 122 -15.94 -5.03 -0.69
C LYS A 122 -16.75 -6.33 -0.82
N PRO A 123 -16.59 -7.31 0.10
CA PRO A 123 -17.41 -8.52 0.10
C PRO A 123 -18.90 -8.22 0.23
N PHE A 124 -19.73 -9.04 -0.41
CA PHE A 124 -21.19 -8.97 -0.32
C PHE A 124 -21.79 -10.37 -0.12
N ARG A 125 -23.00 -10.47 0.43
CA ARG A 125 -23.68 -11.76 0.58
C ARG A 125 -24.23 -12.22 -0.77
N GLY A 126 -24.09 -13.50 -1.08
CA GLY A 126 -24.70 -14.14 -2.25
C GLY A 126 -25.13 -15.56 -1.93
N TYR A 127 -26.16 -16.05 -2.62
CA TYR A 127 -26.59 -17.43 -2.49
C TYR A 127 -25.85 -18.33 -3.48
N CYS A 128 -25.12 -19.32 -2.97
CA CYS A 128 -24.47 -20.31 -3.79
C CYS A 128 -25.35 -21.55 -3.91
N GLU A 129 -25.63 -21.98 -5.14
CA GLU A 129 -26.22 -23.28 -5.45
C GLU A 129 -25.09 -24.27 -5.75
N GLN A 130 -24.99 -25.32 -4.94
CA GLN A 130 -23.89 -26.30 -4.99
C GLN A 130 -24.37 -27.72 -5.32
N THR A 131 -25.68 -27.95 -5.37
CA THR A 131 -26.29 -29.27 -5.58
C THR A 131 -26.84 -29.44 -6.98
N ALA A 132 -27.54 -28.43 -7.50
CA ALA A 132 -28.11 -28.45 -8.84
C ALA A 132 -27.07 -28.06 -9.90
N PHE A 133 -27.25 -28.56 -11.13
CA PHE A 133 -26.48 -28.16 -12.31
C PHE A 133 -24.95 -28.28 -12.16
N GLY A 134 -24.47 -29.28 -11.40
CA GLY A 134 -23.05 -29.47 -11.14
C GLY A 134 -22.43 -28.52 -10.11
N GLY A 135 -23.23 -27.64 -9.50
CA GLY A 135 -22.84 -26.73 -8.43
C GLY A 135 -21.91 -25.60 -8.87
N GLY A 136 -21.58 -24.71 -7.92
CA GLY A 136 -20.74 -23.54 -8.14
C GLY A 136 -21.46 -22.32 -8.71
N TRP A 137 -22.79 -22.34 -8.72
CA TRP A 137 -23.61 -21.26 -9.27
C TRP A 137 -23.89 -20.18 -8.23
N LEU A 138 -23.72 -18.92 -8.61
CA LEU A 138 -24.22 -17.79 -7.84
C LEU A 138 -25.63 -17.46 -8.32
N VAL A 139 -26.61 -17.57 -7.44
CA VAL A 139 -27.98 -17.20 -7.73
C VAL A 139 -28.11 -15.68 -7.54
N PHE A 140 -28.43 -14.98 -8.63
CA PHE A 140 -28.61 -13.52 -8.61
C PHE A 140 -30.07 -13.08 -8.78
N GLN A 141 -30.94 -13.99 -9.22
CA GLN A 141 -32.39 -13.81 -9.29
C GLN A 141 -33.04 -15.13 -8.93
N TYR A 142 -34.06 -15.11 -8.07
CA TYR A 142 -34.85 -16.30 -7.75
C TYR A 142 -36.32 -15.96 -7.61
N ARG A 143 -37.18 -16.72 -8.29
CA ARG A 143 -38.63 -16.56 -8.33
C ARG A 143 -39.32 -17.92 -8.26
N TYR A 144 -40.35 -18.05 -7.44
CA TYR A 144 -41.10 -19.29 -7.28
C TYR A 144 -42.55 -19.11 -6.82
N ASP A 145 -42.91 -18.03 -6.12
CA ASP A 145 -44.25 -17.86 -5.52
C ASP A 145 -44.89 -16.48 -5.70
N GLY A 146 -44.16 -15.49 -6.23
CA GLY A 146 -44.70 -14.14 -6.39
C GLY A 146 -44.72 -13.30 -5.10
N SER A 147 -44.10 -13.75 -4.01
CA SER A 147 -44.09 -13.05 -2.71
C SER A 147 -43.37 -11.70 -2.74
N VAL A 148 -42.48 -11.48 -3.72
CA VAL A 148 -41.78 -10.21 -3.90
C VAL A 148 -42.23 -9.54 -5.19
N ASP A 149 -42.55 -8.25 -5.08
CA ASP A 149 -42.81 -7.40 -6.24
C ASP A 149 -41.50 -7.12 -6.99
N PHE A 150 -41.48 -7.37 -8.30
CA PHE A 150 -40.35 -7.08 -9.19
C PHE A 150 -40.61 -5.83 -10.04
N TYR A 151 -41.78 -5.20 -9.96
CA TYR A 151 -42.03 -3.90 -10.59
C TYR A 151 -41.41 -2.77 -9.77
N ARG A 152 -40.08 -2.66 -9.83
CA ARG A 152 -39.26 -1.79 -9.00
C ARG A 152 -38.62 -0.65 -9.78
N ASN A 153 -38.25 0.41 -9.06
CA ASN A 153 -37.54 1.53 -9.67
C ASN A 153 -36.05 1.20 -9.92
N TRP A 154 -35.36 2.08 -10.64
CA TRP A 154 -33.95 1.87 -11.00
C TRP A 154 -33.03 1.74 -9.79
N ALA A 155 -33.24 2.50 -8.72
CA ALA A 155 -32.37 2.46 -7.54
C ALA A 155 -32.49 1.11 -6.82
N GLU A 156 -33.68 0.53 -6.76
CA GLU A 156 -33.92 -0.81 -6.22
C GLU A 156 -33.26 -1.89 -7.10
N TYR A 157 -33.39 -1.82 -8.43
CA TYR A 157 -32.68 -2.75 -9.31
C TYR A 157 -31.16 -2.62 -9.24
N ARG A 158 -30.64 -1.40 -9.04
CA ARG A 158 -29.21 -1.17 -8.82
C ARG A 158 -28.73 -1.85 -7.55
N ASN A 159 -29.44 -1.62 -6.44
CA ASN A 159 -29.00 -2.02 -5.11
C ASN A 159 -29.37 -3.48 -4.74
N GLY A 160 -30.43 -4.04 -5.34
CA GLY A 160 -31.02 -5.31 -4.96
C GLY A 160 -32.29 -5.16 -4.11
N PHE A 161 -33.13 -6.19 -4.11
CA PHE A 161 -34.36 -6.26 -3.31
C PHE A 161 -34.79 -7.72 -3.05
N GLY A 162 -35.72 -7.92 -2.11
CA GLY A 162 -36.16 -9.24 -1.67
C GLY A 162 -35.25 -9.86 -0.59
N SER A 163 -35.35 -11.17 -0.40
CA SER A 163 -34.57 -11.93 0.59
C SER A 163 -33.95 -13.16 -0.05
N MET A 164 -32.68 -13.45 0.26
CA MET A 164 -32.01 -14.68 -0.19
C MET A 164 -32.58 -15.96 0.42
N ASP A 165 -33.43 -15.84 1.44
CA ASP A 165 -34.23 -16.95 2.01
C ASP A 165 -35.59 -17.13 1.30
N GLY A 166 -35.90 -16.29 0.30
CA GLY A 166 -37.14 -16.31 -0.49
C GLY A 166 -36.89 -15.82 -1.92
N GLU A 167 -37.82 -15.05 -2.48
CA GLU A 167 -37.60 -14.40 -3.78
C GLU A 167 -36.71 -13.17 -3.66
N PHE A 168 -35.79 -12.97 -4.61
CA PHE A 168 -34.90 -11.82 -4.59
C PHE A 168 -34.29 -11.46 -5.96
N TRP A 169 -33.75 -10.24 -5.98
CA TRP A 169 -32.84 -9.72 -6.98
C TRP A 169 -31.56 -9.24 -6.29
N LEU A 170 -30.41 -9.77 -6.69
CA LEU A 170 -29.13 -9.50 -6.05
C LEU A 170 -28.69 -8.03 -6.18
N GLY A 171 -29.03 -7.38 -7.28
CA GLY A 171 -28.62 -5.99 -7.58
C GLY A 171 -27.61 -5.90 -8.72
N LEU A 172 -27.80 -4.89 -9.58
CA LEU A 172 -26.93 -4.66 -10.74
C LEU A 172 -25.50 -4.26 -10.35
N GLU A 173 -25.30 -3.56 -9.23
CA GLU A 173 -23.94 -3.23 -8.79
C GLU A 173 -23.13 -4.49 -8.48
N HIS A 174 -23.74 -5.49 -7.84
CA HIS A 174 -23.08 -6.75 -7.55
C HIS A 174 -22.83 -7.54 -8.84
N LEU A 175 -23.83 -7.62 -9.72
CA LEU A 175 -23.68 -8.26 -11.04
C LEU A 175 -22.58 -7.62 -11.89
N HIS A 176 -22.48 -6.29 -11.89
CA HIS A 176 -21.42 -5.58 -12.60
C HIS A 176 -20.05 -5.97 -12.05
N ARG A 177 -19.86 -5.95 -10.73
CA ARG A 177 -18.59 -6.37 -10.10
C ARG A 177 -18.19 -7.79 -10.45
N ILE A 178 -19.16 -8.73 -10.47
CA ILE A 178 -18.93 -10.12 -10.85
C ILE A 178 -18.51 -10.18 -12.32
N THR A 179 -19.36 -9.69 -13.22
CA THR A 179 -19.19 -9.84 -14.67
C THR A 179 -18.00 -9.07 -15.23
N SER A 180 -17.55 -8.01 -14.56
CA SER A 180 -16.32 -7.29 -14.91
C SER A 180 -15.04 -7.98 -14.44
N ALA A 181 -15.10 -8.89 -13.46
CA ALA A 181 -13.91 -9.54 -12.91
C ALA A 181 -13.34 -10.63 -13.84
N ARG A 182 -14.20 -11.35 -14.59
CA ARG A 182 -13.82 -12.46 -15.48
C ARG A 182 -14.94 -12.82 -16.46
N LYS A 183 -14.70 -13.77 -17.36
CA LYS A 183 -15.76 -14.33 -18.23
C LYS A 183 -16.70 -15.21 -17.40
N HIS A 184 -17.99 -15.16 -17.72
CA HIS A 184 -19.03 -15.89 -17.01
C HIS A 184 -19.96 -16.60 -18.00
N GLU A 185 -20.58 -17.66 -17.51
CA GLU A 185 -21.71 -18.32 -18.14
C GLU A 185 -22.98 -18.01 -17.35
N LEU A 186 -24.12 -18.07 -18.02
CA LEU A 186 -25.43 -17.82 -17.44
C LEU A 186 -26.32 -19.04 -17.67
N LEU A 187 -26.98 -19.47 -16.60
CA LEU A 187 -28.02 -20.48 -16.61
C LEU A 187 -29.35 -19.81 -16.24
N VAL A 188 -30.41 -20.09 -16.99
CA VAL A 188 -31.78 -19.61 -16.78
C VAL A 188 -32.72 -20.80 -16.80
#